data_AF-A0A9D4JTG6-F1
#
_entry.id   AF-A0A9D4JTG6-F1
#
_cell.length_a   1.000
_cell.length_b   1.000
_cell.length_c   1.000
_cell.angle_alpha   90.00
_cell.angle_beta   90.00
_cell.angle_gamma   90.00
#
_symmetry.space_group_name_H-M   'P 1'
#
loop_
_entity.id
_entity.type
_entity.pdbx_description
1 polymer ?
#
loop_
_entity_poly.entity_id
_entity_poly.type
_entity_poly.pdbx_seq_one_letter_code
_entity_poly.pdbx_strand_id
1 'polypeptide(L)' 'MNCFIECVNELFVPLADDKPEGPTDVLVFLGLELDTTNMIVRIPHQKVLEIVG' A
#
# COMPACT_ATOMS: atom_id res chain seq x y z
N MET A 1 7.38 8.31 -8.06
CA MET A 1 5.95 8.24 -8.44
C MET A 1 5.72 8.69 -9.89
N ASN A 2 6.22 9.86 -10.30
CA ASN A 2 5.93 10.46 -11.63
C ASN A 2 6.18 9.53 -12.81
N CYS A 3 7.37 8.90 -12.90
CA CYS A 3 7.69 7.95 -13.97
C CYS A 3 6.70 6.78 -14.08
N PHE A 4 6.27 6.20 -12.94
CA PHE A 4 5.29 5.11 -12.95
C PHE A 4 3.92 5.59 -13.45
N ILE A 5 3.46 6.75 -12.98
CA ILE A 5 2.19 7.37 -13.39
C ILE A 5 2.20 7.69 -14.89
N GLU A 6 3.29 8.26 -15.39
CA GLU A 6 3.49 8.55 -16.82
C GLU A 6 3.39 7.26 -17.65
N CYS A 7 4.10 6.20 -17.27
CA CYS A 7 4.05 4.92 -17.99
C CYS A 7 2.65 4.31 -18.04
N VAL A 8 1.89 4.31 -16.93
CA VAL A 8 0.53 3.73 -16.94
C VAL A 8 -0.44 4.58 -17.76
N ASN A 9 -0.28 5.90 -17.77
CA ASN A 9 -1.06 6.81 -18.61
C ASN A 9 -0.80 6.56 -20.10
N GLU A 10 0.47 6.38 -20.50
CA GLU A 10 0.83 6.02 -21.88
C GLU A 10 0.25 4.66 -22.32
N LEU A 11 0.10 3.73 -21.38
CA LEU A 11 -0.49 2.40 -21.61
C LEU A 11 -2.02 2.39 -21.50
N PHE A 12 -2.66 3.53 -21.26
CA PHE A 12 -4.10 3.66 -21.01
C PHE A 12 -4.61 2.78 -19.85
N VAL A 13 -3.76 2.56 -18.84
CA VAL A 13 -4.11 1.81 -17.63
C VAL A 13 -4.57 2.79 -16.54
N PRO A 14 -5.85 2.78 -16.14
CA PRO A 14 -6.34 3.70 -15.13
C PRO A 14 -5.80 3.34 -13.74
N LEU A 15 -5.32 4.35 -13.02
CA LEU A 15 -5.07 4.26 -11.59
C LEU A 15 -6.34 4.66 -10.84
N ALA A 16 -6.65 3.95 -9.75
CA ALA A 16 -7.68 4.40 -8.82
C ALA A 16 -7.12 5.58 -8.01
N ASP A 17 -7.86 6.67 -7.84
CA ASP A 17 -7.35 7.89 -7.20
C ASP A 17 -7.01 7.69 -5.70
N ASP A 18 -7.62 6.69 -5.07
CA ASP A 18 -7.57 6.42 -3.63
C ASP A 18 -6.55 5.34 -3.21
N LYS A 19 -5.93 4.66 -4.17
CA LYS A 19 -5.02 3.52 -3.90
C LYS A 19 -3.52 3.83 -3.95
N PRO A 20 -3.02 4.81 -4.73
CA PRO A 20 -1.61 5.15 -4.73
C PRO A 20 -1.20 5.66 -3.35
N GLU A 21 -0.27 4.94 -2.72
CA GLU A 21 0.31 5.29 -1.45
C GLU A 21 1.79 5.66 -1.65
N GLY A 22 2.23 6.78 -1.05
CA GLY A 22 3.65 7.05 -0.84
C GLY A 22 4.05 8.53 -0.95
N PRO A 23 5.32 8.85 -0.62
CA PRO A 23 6.29 8.00 0.08
C PRO A 23 5.84 7.70 1.52
N THR A 24 5.95 6.44 1.95
CA THR A 24 5.54 5.98 3.30
C THR A 24 6.48 4.88 3.78
N ASP A 25 6.69 4.82 5.10
CA ASP A 25 7.45 3.76 5.77
C ASP A 25 6.55 2.58 6.21
N VAL A 26 5.23 2.79 6.17
CA VAL A 26 4.22 1.78 6.50
C VAL A 26 3.19 1.69 5.39
N LEU A 27 2.98 0.47 4.86
CA LEU A 27 2.09 0.19 3.71
C LEU A 27 1.42 -1.17 3.90
N VAL A 28 0.13 -1.28 3.55
CA VAL A 28 -0.53 -2.58 3.43
C VAL A 28 -0.41 -3.10 2.00
N PHE A 29 0.38 -4.17 1.81
CA PHE A 29 0.56 -4.82 0.51
C PHE A 29 0.18 -6.30 0.59
N LEU A 30 -0.67 -6.74 -0.34
CA LEU A 30 -1.23 -8.11 -0.37
C LEU A 30 -1.84 -8.56 0.97
N GLY A 31 -2.41 -7.61 1.71
CA GLY A 31 -3.09 -7.87 2.99
C GLY A 31 -2.16 -8.05 4.19
N LEU A 32 -0.86 -7.77 4.03
CA LEU A 32 0.13 -7.69 5.10
C LEU A 32 0.60 -6.24 5.26
N GLU A 33 0.84 -5.84 6.49
CA GLU A 33 1.44 -4.54 6.77
C GLU A 33 2.97 -4.67 6.77
N LEU A 34 3.60 -3.85 5.94
CA LEU A 34 5.05 -3.72 5.83
C LEU A 34 5.45 -2.47 6.61
N ASP A 35 6.40 -2.60 7.54
CA ASP A 35 6.97 -1.47 8.29
C ASP A 35 8.49 -1.49 8.12
N THR A 36 9.00 -0.55 7.32
CA THR A 36 10.42 -0.43 7.00
C THR A 36 11.21 0.23 8.11
N THR A 37 10.57 0.95 9.03
CA THR A 37 11.23 1.58 10.18
C THR A 37 11.63 0.50 11.19
N ASN A 38 10.73 -0.43 11.47
CA ASN A 38 10.95 -1.53 12.41
C ASN A 38 11.44 -2.82 11.74
N MET A 39 11.50 -2.86 10.40
CA MET A 39 11.90 -4.03 9.60
C MET A 39 11.04 -5.27 9.90
N ILE A 40 9.72 -5.09 10.00
CA ILE A 40 8.76 -6.15 10.32
C ILE A 40 7.67 -6.28 9.26
N VAL A 41 7.09 -7.49 9.20
CA VAL A 41 5.86 -7.79 8.44
C VAL A 41 4.83 -8.34 9.42
N ARG A 42 3.62 -7.77 9.43
CA ARG A 42 2.57 -8.16 10.38
C ARG A 42 1.18 -8.19 9.75
N ILE A 43 0.24 -8.80 10.48
CA ILE A 43 -1.19 -8.67 10.16
C ILE A 43 -1.59 -7.19 10.37
N PRO A 44 -2.27 -6.55 9.40
CA PRO A 44 -2.72 -5.17 9.55
C PRO A 44 -3.58 -4.98 10.79
N HIS A 45 -3.36 -3.90 11.53
CA HIS A 45 -4.03 -3.65 12.81
C HIS A 45 -5.57 -3.74 12.71
N GLN A 46 -6.15 -3.22 11.63
CA GLN A 46 -7.59 -3.27 11.41
C GLN A 46 -8.13 -4.70 11.30
N LYS A 47 -7.40 -5.60 10.62
CA LYS A 47 -7.77 -7.02 10.56
C LYS A 47 -7.61 -7.73 11.90
N VAL A 48 -6.67 -7.30 12.73
CA VAL A 48 -6.55 -7.81 14.11
C VAL A 48 -7.82 -7.43 14.88
N LEU A 49 -8.23 -6.16 14.87
CA LEU A 49 -9.45 -5.71 15.55
C LEU A 49 -10.70 -6.47 15.11
N GLU A 50 -10.85 -6.75 13.81
CA GLU A 50 -11.96 -7.56 13.27
C GLU A 50 -12.03 -8.98 13.88
N ILE A 51 -10.91 -9.53 14.35
CA ILE A 51 -10.82 -10.86 14.93
C ILE A 51 -11.01 -10.84 16.46
N VAL A 52 -10.43 -9.86 17.15
CA VAL A 52 -10.44 -9.83 18.63
C VAL A 52 -11.65 -9.10 19.25
N GLY A 53 -12.39 -8.30 18.46
CA GLY A 53 -13.57 -7.57 18.93
C GLY A 53 -13.25 -6.15 19.41
#